data_AF-A0A7X5VS26-F1
#
_entry.id   AF-A0A7X5VS26-F1
#
_cell.length_a   1.000
_cell.length_b   1.000
_cell.length_c   1.000
_cell.angle_alpha   90.00
_cell.angle_beta   90.00
_cell.angle_gamma   90.00
#
_symmetry.space_group_name_H-M   'P 1'
#
loop_
_entity.id
_entity.type
_entity.pdbx_description
1 polymer ?
#
loop_
_entity_poly.entity_id
_entity_poly.type
_entity_poly.pdbx_seq_one_letter_code
_entity_poly.pdbx_strand_id
1 'polypeptide(L)' 'RALAAEVAAAGVTVNAVCPGYVDTPLTDESIRRIQERTGMSHQEALDAILNTTPQRRLIEPHEVAHTV' A
#
# COMPACT_ATOMS: atom_id res chain seq x y z
N ARG A 1 -8.76 1.88 -16.66
CA ARG A 1 -10.19 1.68 -17.02
C ARG A 1 -10.40 1.59 -18.52
N ALA A 2 -9.84 2.50 -19.34
CA ALA A 2 -9.92 2.41 -20.82
C ALA A 2 -9.48 1.04 -21.37
N LEU A 3 -8.31 0.56 -20.93
CA LEU A 3 -7.76 -0.73 -21.38
C LEU A 3 -8.71 -1.92 -21.17
N ALA A 4 -9.45 -1.97 -20.05
CA ALA A 4 -10.39 -3.05 -19.78
C ALA A 4 -11.51 -3.14 -20.84
N ALA A 5 -12.01 -1.99 -21.32
CA ALA A 5 -13.03 -1.94 -22.36
C ALA A 5 -12.45 -2.27 -23.75
N GLU A 6 -11.23 -1.80 -24.03
CA GLU A 6 -10.55 -2.01 -25.31
C GLU A 6 -10.24 -3.49 -25.58
N VAL A 7 -9.88 -4.26 -24.55
CA VAL A 7 -9.47 -5.66 -24.70
C VAL A 7 -10.56 -6.68 -24.38
N ALA A 8 -11.75 -6.23 -23.96
CA ALA A 8 -12.84 -7.12 -23.56
C ALA A 8 -13.25 -8.11 -24.66
N ALA A 9 -13.30 -7.65 -25.92
CA ALA A 9 -13.64 -8.50 -27.07
C ALA A 9 -12.59 -9.59 -27.35
N ALA A 10 -11.35 -9.42 -26.87
CA ALA A 10 -10.30 -10.43 -26.94
C ALA A 10 -10.35 -11.44 -25.78
N GLY A 11 -11.34 -11.35 -24.88
CA GLY A 11 -11.48 -12.24 -23.73
C GLY A 11 -10.49 -11.97 -22.59
N VAL A 12 -9.80 -10.83 -22.61
CA VAL A 12 -8.83 -10.42 -21.57
C VAL A 12 -9.52 -9.52 -20.56
N THR A 13 -9.23 -9.71 -19.25
CA THR A 13 -9.70 -8.83 -18.18
C THR A 13 -8.56 -7.97 -17.64
N VAL A 14 -8.87 -6.74 -17.22
CA VAL A 14 -7.89 -5.81 -16.64
C VAL A 14 -8.50 -5.15 -15.41
N ASN A 15 -7.88 -5.36 -14.26
CA ASN A 15 -8.27 -4.79 -12.98
C ASN A 15 -7.03 -4.17 -12.29
N ALA A 16 -7.26 -3.44 -11.21
CA ALA A 16 -6.20 -2.88 -10.39
C ALA A 16 -6.55 -3.02 -8.91
N VAL A 17 -5.57 -3.41 -8.11
CA VAL A 17 -5.65 -3.42 -6.64
C VAL A 17 -4.76 -2.29 -6.13
N CYS A 18 -5.33 -1.42 -5.29
CA CYS A 18 -4.64 -0.26 -4.72
C CYS A 18 -4.67 -0.36 -3.18
N PRO A 19 -3.79 -1.17 -2.57
CA PRO A 19 -3.76 -1.30 -1.12
C PRO A 19 -3.23 -0.02 -0.45
N GLY A 20 -3.53 0.12 0.84
CA GLY A 20 -2.83 1.06 1.72
C GLY A 20 -1.39 0.60 1.99
N TYR A 21 -0.81 1.03 3.12
CA TYR A 21 0.53 0.58 3.50
C TYR A 21 0.56 -0.91 3.86
N VAL A 22 1.42 -1.66 3.18
CA VAL A 22 1.61 -3.10 3.35
C VAL A 22 2.89 -3.36 4.15
N ASP A 23 2.88 -4.31 5.07
CA ASP A 23 4.06 -4.71 5.84
C ASP A 23 5.11 -5.36 4.92
N THR A 24 6.04 -4.52 4.46
CA THR A 24 7.05 -4.88 3.45
C THR A 24 8.30 -4.03 3.68
N PRO A 25 9.47 -4.48 3.18
CA PRO A 25 10.71 -3.70 3.27
C PRO A 25 10.61 -2.29 2.66
N LEU A 26 9.70 -2.08 1.70
CA LEU A 26 9.43 -0.76 1.11
C LEU A 26 8.77 0.20 2.11
N THR A 27 7.85 -0.31 2.93
CA THR A 27 7.24 0.49 4.01
C THR A 27 8.26 0.79 5.10
N ASP A 28 9.14 -0.15 5.44
CA ASP A 28 10.24 0.08 6.38
C ASP A 28 11.20 1.19 5.91
N GLU A 29 11.49 1.21 4.61
CA GLU A 29 12.30 2.28 4.01
C GLU A 29 11.57 3.62 4.08
N SER A 30 10.26 3.62 3.85
CA SER A 30 9.43 4.83 3.95
C SER A 30 9.41 5.38 5.37
N ILE A 31 9.29 4.53 6.39
CA ILE A 31 9.40 4.91 7.81
C ILE A 31 10.78 5.52 8.09
N ARG A 32 11.86 4.86 7.68
CA ARG A 32 13.23 5.40 7.85
C ARG A 32 13.40 6.78 7.23
N ARG A 33 12.91 6.98 6.00
CA ARG A 33 12.95 8.30 5.33
C ARG A 33 12.17 9.37 6.08
N ILE A 34 11.06 9.03 6.75
CA ILE A 34 10.33 9.95 7.60
C ILE A 34 11.20 10.32 8.80
N GLN A 35 11.74 9.32 9.52
CA GLN A 35 12.60 9.54 10.68
C GLN A 35 13.79 10.45 10.34
N GLU A 36 14.47 10.19 9.22
CA GLU A 36 15.62 10.99 8.75
C GLU A 36 15.25 12.45 8.46
N ARG A 37 14.05 12.69 7.91
CA ARG A 37 13.60 14.03 7.50
C ARG A 37 12.98 14.85 8.62
N THR A 38 12.31 14.20 9.56
CA THR A 38 11.52 14.87 10.60
C THR A 38 12.15 14.78 11.99
N GLY A 39 13.10 13.88 12.20
CA GLY A 39 13.67 13.58 13.52
C GLY A 39 12.72 12.78 14.43
N MET A 40 11.59 12.30 13.90
CA MET A 40 10.63 11.47 14.64
C MET A 40 11.23 10.13 15.05
N SER A 41 10.78 9.61 16.19
CA SER A 41 11.03 8.22 16.58
C SER A 41 10.33 7.25 15.62
N HIS A 42 10.74 5.99 15.65
CA HIS A 42 10.15 4.95 14.80
C HIS A 42 8.64 4.82 15.02
N GLN A 43 8.20 4.84 16.29
CA GLN A 43 6.79 4.73 16.64
C GLN A 43 5.99 5.94 16.13
N GLU A 44 6.50 7.16 16.29
CA GLU A 44 5.84 8.37 15.80
C GLU A 44 5.74 8.38 14.27
N ALA A 45 6.78 7.93 13.57
CA ALA A 45 6.77 7.81 12.11
C ALA A 45 5.78 6.73 11.62
N LEU A 46 5.72 5.59 12.31
CA LEU A 46 4.72 4.55 12.05
C LEU A 46 3.31 5.08 12.30
N ASP A 47 3.06 5.74 13.43
CA ASP A 47 1.76 6.32 13.77
C ASP A 47 1.34 7.38 12.75
N ALA A 48 2.27 8.19 12.25
CA ALA A 48 2.00 9.16 11.19
C ALA A 48 1.48 8.47 9.91
N ILE A 49 2.04 7.31 9.55
CA ILE A 49 1.56 6.49 8.44
C ILE A 49 0.19 5.87 8.77
N LEU A 50 0.06 5.21 9.93
CA LEU A 50 -1.16 4.50 10.31
C LEU A 50 -2.36 5.44 10.42
N ASN A 51 -2.15 6.69 10.84
CA ASN A 51 -3.18 7.72 10.90
C ASN A 51 -3.71 8.17 9.53
N THR A 52 -3.06 7.82 8.43
CA THR A 52 -3.58 8.08 7.07
C THR A 52 -4.66 7.10 6.65
N THR A 53 -4.87 6.01 7.40
CA THR A 53 -5.83 4.95 7.06
C THR A 53 -6.76 4.62 8.23
N PRO A 54 -8.07 4.38 8.00
CA PRO A 54 -9.02 4.08 9.08
C PRO A 54 -8.72 2.79 9.85
N GLN A 55 -8.03 1.84 9.22
CA GLN A 55 -7.70 0.52 9.75
C GLN A 55 -6.63 0.56 10.84
N ARG A 56 -5.79 1.61 10.87
CA ARG A 56 -4.73 1.85 11.86
C ARG A 56 -3.77 0.67 12.09
N ARG A 57 -3.51 -0.12 11.05
CA ARG A 57 -2.43 -1.12 11.00
C ARG A 57 -1.93 -1.27 9.58
N LEU A 58 -0.73 -1.82 9.43
CA LEU A 58 -0.23 -2.27 8.14
C LEU A 58 -1.06 -3.46 7.64
N ILE A 59 -1.23 -3.54 6.33
CA ILE A 59 -1.85 -4.69 5.65
C ILE A 59 -0.78 -5.77 5.51
N GLU A 60 -1.11 -7.01 5.82
CA GLU A 60 -0.19 -8.11 5.60
C GLU A 60 -0.10 -8.45 4.10
N PRO A 61 1.08 -8.82 3.57
CA PRO A 61 1.22 -9.15 2.15
C PRO A 61 0.25 -10.23 1.65
N HIS A 62 -0.05 -11.22 2.50
CA HIS A 62 -0.98 -12.28 2.16
C HIS A 62 -2.44 -11.80 2.05
N GLU A 63 -2.84 -10.77 2.81
CA GLU A 63 -4.16 -10.15 2.68
C GLU A 63 -4.33 -9.52 1.29
N VAL A 64 -3.28 -8.88 0.77
CA VAL A 64 -3.29 -8.33 -0.60
C VAL A 64 -3.33 -9.47 -1.63
N ALA A 65 -2.55 -10.53 -1.42
CA ALA A 65 -2.52 -11.68 -2.33
C ALA A 65 -3.89 -12.38 -2.45
N HIS A 66 -4.71 -12.39 -1.39
CA HIS A 66 -6.06 -12.96 -1.43
C HIS A 66 -7.07 -12.15 -2.26
N THR A 67 -6.72 -10.94 -2.71
CA THR A 67 -7.61 -10.10 -3.53
C THR A 67 -7.48 -10.35 -5.03
N VAL A 68 -6.47 -11.14 -5.45
CA VAL A 68 -6.11 -11.37 -6.87
C VAL A 68 -6.20 -12.83 -7.26
#